data_AF-A0A7C3NQP4-F1
#
_entry.id   AF-A0A7C3NQP4-F1
#
_cell.length_a   1.000
_cell.length_b   1.000
_cell.length_c   1.000
_cell.angle_alpha   90.00
_cell.angle_beta   90.00
_cell.angle_gamma   90.00
#
_symmetry.space_group_name_H-M   'P 1'
#
loop_
_entity.id
_entity.type
_entity.pdbx_description
1 polymer ?
#
loop_
_entity_poly.entity_id
_entity_poly.type
_entity_poly.pdbx_seq_one_letter_code
_entity_poly.pdbx_strand_id
1 'polypeptide(L)'
;MAIGELLLAKGIINEEQLKLVLHQQKIAGGRLGDNLVALGYLTRGELEAILQEPPRVAKTIEATGLDANFLMGCLLRSMFISQLQTIPELSEELKLTRNVVEDLLTSAKKDALVEVRGPSEKNYNIMRYALTGAGKERANEALRRCEYIGPVPIPLDEYQTQVQKQTITNEVVSIEKLQRAMSHLVLSPDIIRRLGPASNSGRAILIYGAAGNGKTSIAEALVSAFEQPVYIPYCIEADGQIIKIYDPSVHVPFPTRNNDEYANPIFLPHLEHDPRWVRCKRPYIISGGELTLEMLDLDFDVHSKYYEAPLQMKAIGGIFVIDDFGRQRVRPHELLNRWIFPLERKLDYLTLHTGKKFSVLFDQLVIFATNFPPEELMDPAQLRRVHYKMKINPPTEEEFLEIFQRICDSYGLAYKEDIIGFLLRSFYRKHKVPFAGFHPKFIAEHVVAACNYLGVEPDITEQLVVDSLEDMVILPQSPAHSD
;
A
#
# COMPACT_ATOMS: atom_id res chain seq x y z
N MET A 1 -6.36 1.61 -20.16
CA MET A 1 -7.19 2.74 -20.62
C MET A 1 -6.79 4.00 -19.84
N ALA A 2 -6.51 5.13 -20.47
CA ALA A 2 -6.19 6.40 -19.78
C ALA A 2 -7.46 7.09 -19.27
N ILE A 3 -7.39 7.91 -18.21
CA ILE A 3 -8.57 8.59 -17.65
C ILE A 3 -9.36 9.40 -18.70
N GLY A 4 -8.67 9.94 -19.71
CA GLY A 4 -9.29 10.60 -20.85
C GLY A 4 -10.14 9.65 -21.71
N GLU A 5 -9.68 8.43 -21.94
CA GLU A 5 -10.43 7.39 -22.66
C GLU A 5 -11.65 6.92 -21.84
N LEU A 6 -11.53 6.86 -20.51
CA LEU A 6 -12.68 6.58 -19.63
C LEU A 6 -13.75 7.68 -19.74
N LEU A 7 -13.33 8.94 -19.76
CA LEU A 7 -14.25 10.08 -19.92
C LEU A 7 -14.90 10.09 -21.31
N LEU A 8 -14.15 9.74 -22.36
CA LEU A 8 -14.70 9.52 -23.70
C LEU A 8 -15.74 8.40 -23.71
N ALA A 9 -15.43 7.24 -23.13
CA ALA A 9 -16.30 6.08 -23.11
C ALA A 9 -17.63 6.35 -22.37
N LYS A 10 -17.60 7.27 -21.40
CA LYS A 10 -18.81 7.74 -20.68
C LYS A 10 -19.56 8.86 -21.40
N GLY A 11 -19.07 9.36 -22.54
CA GLY A 11 -19.65 10.48 -23.27
C GLY A 11 -19.56 11.82 -22.53
N ILE A 12 -18.67 11.92 -21.54
CA ILE A 12 -18.47 13.12 -20.71
C ILE A 12 -17.63 14.15 -21.48
N ILE A 13 -16.71 13.66 -22.28
CA ILE A 13 -15.96 14.45 -23.26
C ILE A 13 -16.04 13.79 -24.64
N ASN A 14 -15.73 14.54 -25.70
CA ASN A 14 -15.62 14.03 -27.06
C ASN A 14 -14.14 13.91 -27.52
N GLU A 15 -13.90 13.24 -28.65
CA GLU A 15 -12.54 12.98 -29.15
C GLU A 15 -11.73 14.26 -29.42
N GLU A 16 -12.39 15.33 -29.87
CA GLU A 16 -11.74 16.62 -30.13
C GLU A 16 -11.30 17.28 -28.82
N GLN A 17 -12.16 17.27 -27.80
CA GLN A 17 -11.85 17.76 -26.45
C GLN A 17 -10.69 16.98 -25.84
N LEU A 18 -10.67 15.64 -25.97
CA LEU A 18 -9.54 14.86 -25.46
C LEU A 18 -8.23 15.21 -26.19
N LYS A 19 -8.24 15.36 -27.52
CA LYS A 19 -7.06 15.77 -28.29
C LYS A 19 -6.53 17.14 -27.85
N LEU A 20 -7.42 18.11 -27.63
CA LEU A 20 -7.08 19.44 -27.15
C LEU A 20 -6.45 19.40 -25.74
N VAL A 21 -7.04 18.63 -24.83
CA VAL A 21 -6.53 18.47 -23.46
C VAL A 21 -5.15 17.81 -23.47
N LEU A 22 -4.97 16.74 -24.25
CA LEU A 22 -3.67 16.06 -24.39
C LEU A 22 -2.61 16.98 -24.98
N HIS A 23 -2.98 17.83 -25.94
CA HIS A 23 -2.09 18.83 -26.50
C HIS A 23 -1.68 19.87 -25.46
N GLN A 24 -2.63 20.40 -24.68
CA GLN A 24 -2.34 21.32 -23.59
C GLN A 24 -1.47 20.68 -22.52
N GLN A 25 -1.76 19.44 -22.12
CA GLN A 25 -0.94 18.70 -21.17
C GLN A 25 0.50 18.53 -21.68
N LYS A 26 0.70 18.33 -22.99
CA LYS A 26 2.03 18.23 -23.59
C LYS A 26 2.82 19.55 -23.53
N ILE A 27 2.13 20.70 -23.60
CA ILE A 27 2.74 22.03 -23.60
C ILE A 27 2.94 22.56 -22.18
N ALA A 28 1.87 22.55 -21.37
CA ALA A 28 1.81 23.17 -20.05
C ALA A 28 2.06 22.17 -18.90
N GLY A 29 2.04 20.86 -19.18
CA GLY A 29 2.08 19.84 -18.14
C GLY A 29 0.78 19.72 -17.35
N GLY A 30 0.88 19.25 -16.11
CA GLY A 30 -0.26 19.11 -15.21
C GLY A 30 -1.09 17.84 -15.41
N ARG A 31 -2.08 17.65 -14.54
CA ARG A 31 -2.96 16.47 -14.57
C ARG A 31 -4.00 16.63 -15.66
N LEU A 32 -4.41 15.51 -16.26
CA LEU A 32 -5.41 15.54 -17.33
C LEU A 32 -6.76 16.06 -16.81
N GLY A 33 -7.15 15.66 -15.60
CA GLY A 33 -8.35 16.17 -14.92
C GLY A 33 -8.33 17.69 -14.66
N ASP A 34 -7.21 18.23 -14.17
CA ASP A 34 -7.10 19.68 -13.94
C ASP A 34 -7.14 20.48 -15.25
N ASN A 35 -6.52 19.95 -16.33
CA ASN A 35 -6.60 20.57 -17.65
C ASN A 35 -8.02 20.54 -18.22
N LEU A 36 -8.78 19.45 -17.99
CA LEU A 36 -10.21 19.36 -18.35
C LEU A 36 -11.05 20.42 -17.63
N VAL A 37 -10.78 20.63 -16.34
CA VAL A 37 -11.47 21.66 -15.54
C VAL A 37 -11.06 23.06 -15.99
N ALA A 38 -9.77 23.29 -16.25
CA ALA A 38 -9.26 24.59 -16.70
C ALA A 38 -9.79 25.00 -18.08
N LEU A 39 -10.01 24.02 -18.98
CA LEU A 39 -10.64 24.24 -20.29
C LEU A 39 -12.17 24.35 -20.24
N GLY A 40 -12.78 24.17 -19.06
CA GLY A 40 -14.23 24.28 -18.87
C GLY A 40 -15.03 23.10 -19.43
N TYR A 41 -14.38 21.97 -19.73
CA TYR A 41 -15.06 20.76 -20.20
C TYR A 41 -15.72 19.97 -19.06
N LEU A 42 -15.25 20.16 -17.84
CA LEU A 42 -15.76 19.55 -16.62
C LEU A 42 -15.69 20.54 -15.46
N THR A 43 -16.64 20.45 -14.54
CA THR A 43 -16.49 21.09 -13.23
C THR A 43 -15.62 20.22 -12.30
N ARG A 44 -15.03 20.83 -11.27
CA ARG A 44 -14.26 20.09 -10.25
C ARG A 44 -15.12 19.05 -9.53
N GLY A 45 -16.38 19.38 -9.24
CA GLY A 45 -17.32 18.45 -8.60
C GLY A 45 -17.67 17.24 -9.46
N GLU A 46 -17.87 17.44 -10.78
CA GLU A 46 -18.10 16.33 -11.71
C GLU A 46 -16.88 15.41 -11.82
N LEU A 47 -15.68 15.98 -11.92
CA LEU A 47 -14.44 15.21 -11.94
C LEU A 47 -14.29 14.38 -10.64
N GLU A 48 -14.50 14.99 -9.48
CA GLU A 48 -14.44 14.30 -8.18
C GLU A 48 -15.47 13.18 -8.08
N ALA A 49 -16.70 13.40 -8.52
CA ALA A 49 -17.75 12.38 -8.53
C ALA A 49 -17.38 11.16 -9.41
N ILE A 50 -16.75 11.39 -10.57
CA ILE A 50 -16.30 10.33 -11.47
C ILE A 50 -15.14 9.53 -10.87
N LEU A 51 -14.18 10.22 -10.24
CA LEU A 51 -13.02 9.61 -9.60
C LEU A 51 -13.43 8.77 -8.37
N GLN A 52 -14.43 9.22 -7.63
CA GLN A 52 -14.93 8.56 -6.42
C GLN A 52 -15.98 7.48 -6.70
N GLU A 53 -16.41 7.28 -7.95
CA GLU A 53 -17.38 6.22 -8.29
C GLU A 53 -16.80 4.84 -7.88
N PRO A 54 -17.52 4.03 -7.10
CA PRO A 54 -17.06 2.68 -6.76
C PRO A 54 -16.92 1.78 -7.99
N PRO A 55 -16.15 0.67 -7.90
CA PRO A 55 -16.16 -0.38 -8.90
C PRO A 55 -17.57 -0.90 -9.15
N ARG A 56 -17.96 -1.02 -10.42
CA ARG A 56 -19.33 -1.35 -10.82
C ARG A 56 -19.64 -2.82 -10.59
N VAL A 57 -20.73 -3.11 -9.90
CA VAL A 57 -21.20 -4.47 -9.66
C VAL A 57 -21.53 -5.17 -10.98
N ALA A 58 -20.79 -6.24 -11.30
CA ALA A 58 -21.10 -7.09 -12.45
C ALA A 58 -22.38 -7.92 -12.22
N LYS A 59 -23.39 -7.71 -13.07
CA LYS A 59 -24.72 -8.37 -12.98
C LYS A 59 -24.94 -9.47 -14.01
N THR A 60 -24.07 -9.59 -15.01
CA THR A 60 -24.09 -10.63 -16.04
C THR A 60 -22.68 -11.18 -16.24
N ILE A 61 -22.57 -12.35 -16.88
CA ILE A 61 -21.29 -12.99 -17.23
C ILE A 61 -20.43 -12.05 -18.08
N GLU A 62 -21.02 -11.39 -19.08
CA GLU A 62 -20.30 -10.48 -19.97
C GLU A 62 -19.81 -9.24 -19.23
N ALA A 63 -20.60 -8.75 -18.27
CA ALA A 63 -20.25 -7.58 -17.46
C ALA A 63 -19.08 -7.85 -16.49
N THR A 64 -18.69 -9.11 -16.24
CA THR A 64 -17.47 -9.39 -15.47
C THR A 64 -16.19 -9.13 -16.26
N GLY A 65 -16.29 -9.00 -17.59
CA GLY A 65 -15.17 -8.81 -18.51
C GLY A 65 -14.29 -10.04 -18.73
N LEU A 66 -14.75 -11.24 -18.31
CA LEU A 66 -13.99 -12.49 -18.40
C LEU A 66 -14.66 -13.47 -19.37
N ASP A 67 -13.86 -14.40 -19.92
CA ASP A 67 -14.38 -15.49 -20.75
C ASP A 67 -15.30 -16.43 -19.94
N ALA A 68 -16.41 -16.85 -20.55
CA ALA A 68 -17.41 -17.69 -19.89
C ALA A 68 -16.85 -19.07 -19.49
N ASN A 69 -15.91 -19.65 -20.26
CA ASN A 69 -15.28 -20.93 -19.90
C ASN A 69 -14.30 -20.74 -18.74
N PHE A 70 -13.62 -19.60 -18.66
CA PHE A 70 -12.78 -19.26 -17.52
C PHE A 70 -13.61 -19.21 -16.23
N LEU A 71 -14.73 -18.47 -16.25
CA LEU A 71 -15.67 -18.39 -15.12
C LEU A 71 -16.27 -19.74 -14.75
N MET A 72 -16.64 -20.55 -15.75
CA MET A 72 -17.09 -21.93 -15.55
C MET A 72 -16.02 -22.76 -14.83
N GLY A 73 -14.75 -22.62 -15.23
CA GLY A 73 -13.62 -23.25 -14.54
C GLY A 73 -13.57 -22.88 -13.07
N CYS A 74 -13.62 -21.58 -12.74
CA CYS A 74 -13.66 -21.10 -11.35
C CYS A 74 -14.83 -21.71 -10.57
N LEU A 75 -16.05 -21.68 -11.13
CA LEU A 75 -17.24 -22.24 -10.50
C LEU A 75 -17.07 -23.73 -10.17
N LEU A 76 -16.68 -24.54 -11.16
CA LEU A 76 -16.57 -25.98 -11.02
C LEU A 76 -15.46 -26.36 -10.03
N ARG A 77 -14.32 -25.64 -10.03
CA ARG A 77 -13.25 -25.85 -9.05
C ARG A 77 -13.72 -25.57 -7.63
N SER A 78 -14.42 -24.45 -7.40
CA SER A 78 -14.96 -24.11 -6.07
C SER A 78 -16.01 -25.10 -5.60
N MET A 79 -16.91 -25.57 -6.47
CA MET A 79 -17.85 -26.66 -6.14
C MET A 79 -17.12 -27.97 -5.81
N PHE A 80 -16.03 -28.27 -6.50
CA PHE A 80 -15.29 -29.53 -6.32
C PHE A 80 -14.43 -29.56 -5.05
N ILE A 81 -13.68 -28.50 -4.78
CA ILE A 81 -12.78 -28.43 -3.62
C ILE A 81 -13.52 -28.04 -2.35
N SER A 82 -14.25 -26.93 -2.38
CA SER A 82 -14.94 -26.38 -1.21
C SER A 82 -16.30 -27.03 -0.94
N GLN A 83 -16.74 -27.97 -1.81
CA GLN A 83 -18.01 -28.72 -1.68
C GLN A 83 -19.25 -27.81 -1.56
N LEU A 84 -19.20 -26.61 -2.16
CA LEU A 84 -20.29 -25.64 -2.12
C LEU A 84 -21.44 -26.09 -3.02
N GLN A 85 -22.66 -25.98 -2.52
CA GLN A 85 -23.84 -26.54 -3.18
C GLN A 85 -24.93 -25.51 -3.47
N THR A 86 -24.85 -24.32 -2.89
CA THR A 86 -25.91 -23.31 -3.02
C THR A 86 -25.41 -22.03 -3.67
N ILE A 87 -26.32 -21.31 -4.35
CA ILE A 87 -26.00 -20.00 -4.96
C ILE A 87 -25.41 -19.01 -3.95
N PRO A 88 -25.94 -18.85 -2.72
CA PRO A 88 -25.34 -17.94 -1.75
C PRO A 88 -23.91 -18.30 -1.35
N GLU A 89 -23.62 -19.58 -1.11
CA GLU A 89 -22.27 -20.05 -0.79
C GLU A 89 -21.28 -19.77 -1.94
N LEU A 90 -21.69 -20.10 -3.17
CA LEU A 90 -20.88 -19.88 -4.36
C LEU A 90 -20.66 -18.39 -4.65
N SER A 91 -21.70 -17.58 -4.46
CA SER A 91 -21.65 -16.12 -4.60
C SER A 91 -20.66 -15.50 -3.61
N GLU A 92 -20.63 -15.98 -2.38
CA GLU A 92 -19.72 -15.50 -1.34
C GLU A 92 -18.26 -15.90 -1.60
N GLU A 93 -18.02 -17.17 -1.99
CA GLU A 93 -16.67 -17.69 -2.29
C GLU A 93 -16.07 -17.03 -3.53
N LEU A 94 -16.84 -16.97 -4.62
CA LEU A 94 -16.39 -16.43 -5.91
C LEU A 94 -16.46 -14.90 -5.96
N LYS A 95 -17.08 -14.26 -4.96
CA LYS A 95 -17.39 -12.83 -4.96
C LYS A 95 -18.08 -12.39 -6.25
N LEU A 96 -19.04 -13.19 -6.71
CA LEU A 96 -19.89 -12.86 -7.85
C LEU A 96 -21.31 -12.59 -7.38
N THR A 97 -22.07 -11.80 -8.12
CA THR A 97 -23.49 -11.60 -7.81
C THR A 97 -24.27 -12.91 -8.00
N ARG A 98 -25.36 -13.05 -7.25
CA ARG A 98 -26.22 -14.25 -7.32
C ARG A 98 -26.71 -14.52 -8.75
N ASN A 99 -27.03 -13.47 -9.51
CA ASN A 99 -27.46 -13.58 -10.91
C ASN A 99 -26.38 -14.21 -11.79
N VAL A 100 -25.13 -13.76 -11.68
CA VAL A 100 -24.02 -14.33 -12.46
C VAL A 100 -23.80 -15.80 -12.11
N VAL A 101 -23.85 -16.15 -10.83
CA VAL A 101 -23.73 -17.55 -10.39
C VAL A 101 -24.89 -18.40 -10.92
N GLU A 102 -26.11 -17.88 -10.92
CA GLU A 102 -27.29 -18.56 -11.46
C GLU A 102 -27.19 -18.80 -12.97
N ASP A 103 -26.71 -17.80 -13.73
CA ASP A 103 -26.47 -17.92 -15.17
C ASP A 103 -25.40 -18.98 -15.48
N LEU A 104 -24.32 -19.01 -14.69
CA LEU A 104 -23.26 -20.02 -14.82
C LEU A 104 -23.79 -21.42 -14.48
N LEU A 105 -24.56 -21.58 -13.40
CA LEU A 105 -25.16 -22.88 -13.03
C LEU A 105 -26.18 -23.35 -14.07
N THR A 106 -26.94 -22.43 -14.67
CA THR A 106 -27.88 -22.73 -15.75
C THR A 106 -27.14 -23.25 -16.99
N SER A 107 -26.05 -22.59 -17.35
CA SER A 107 -25.15 -23.03 -18.44
C SER A 107 -24.51 -24.39 -18.12
N ALA A 108 -24.01 -24.58 -16.90
CA ALA A 108 -23.42 -25.84 -16.44
C ALA A 108 -24.43 -27.00 -16.45
N LYS A 109 -25.70 -26.73 -16.12
CA LYS A 109 -26.78 -27.73 -16.15
C LYS A 109 -27.11 -28.13 -17.58
N LYS A 110 -27.15 -27.16 -18.51
CA LYS A 110 -27.36 -27.41 -19.94
C LYS A 110 -26.27 -28.29 -20.52
N ASP A 111 -25.03 -28.10 -20.07
CA ASP A 111 -23.86 -28.91 -20.45
C ASP A 111 -23.73 -30.23 -19.65
N ALA A 112 -24.72 -30.56 -18.82
CA ALA A 112 -24.75 -31.75 -17.96
C ALA A 112 -23.56 -31.86 -16.98
N LEU A 113 -22.97 -30.73 -16.58
CA LEU A 113 -21.86 -30.65 -15.61
C LEU A 113 -22.38 -30.59 -14.17
N VAL A 114 -23.56 -30.02 -13.96
CA VAL A 114 -24.24 -29.96 -12.65
C VAL A 114 -25.65 -30.50 -12.73
N GLU A 115 -26.13 -31.04 -11.62
CA GLU A 115 -27.50 -31.50 -11.42
C GLU A 115 -28.11 -30.86 -10.17
N VAL A 116 -29.43 -30.73 -10.15
CA VAL A 116 -30.16 -30.16 -9.00
C VAL A 116 -30.56 -31.31 -8.06
N ARG A 117 -30.08 -31.25 -6.81
CA ARG A 117 -30.34 -32.27 -5.78
C ARG A 117 -31.64 -32.05 -5.00
N GLY A 118 -32.28 -30.90 -5.18
CA GLY A 118 -33.50 -30.49 -4.48
C GLY A 118 -33.24 -29.35 -3.50
N PRO A 119 -34.25 -28.98 -2.69
CA PRO A 119 -34.13 -27.87 -1.75
C PRO A 119 -33.14 -28.17 -0.62
N SER A 120 -32.57 -27.11 -0.04
CA SER A 120 -31.71 -27.16 1.14
C SER A 120 -32.54 -27.49 2.37
N GLU A 121 -31.98 -28.33 3.25
CA GLU A 121 -32.63 -28.75 4.50
C GLU A 121 -32.85 -27.58 5.48
N LYS A 122 -32.01 -26.54 5.40
CA LYS A 122 -32.10 -25.35 6.27
C LYS A 122 -33.09 -24.31 5.76
N ASN A 123 -33.29 -24.24 4.44
CA ASN A 123 -34.20 -23.28 3.82
C ASN A 123 -34.72 -23.86 2.50
N TYR A 124 -36.00 -24.25 2.50
CA TYR A 124 -36.65 -24.91 1.36
C TYR A 124 -36.69 -24.06 0.08
N ASN A 125 -36.47 -22.74 0.17
CA ASN A 125 -36.42 -21.84 -0.97
C ASN A 125 -35.05 -21.81 -1.66
N ILE A 126 -34.02 -22.44 -1.09
CA ILE A 126 -32.66 -22.48 -1.65
C ILE A 126 -32.43 -23.85 -2.28
N MET A 127 -32.17 -23.89 -3.58
CA MET A 127 -31.85 -25.13 -4.29
C MET A 127 -30.38 -25.53 -4.11
N ARG A 128 -30.14 -26.83 -3.97
CA ARG A 128 -28.81 -27.44 -3.95
C ARG A 128 -28.44 -27.99 -5.32
N TYR A 129 -27.20 -27.73 -5.72
CA TYR A 129 -26.57 -28.18 -6.93
C TYR A 129 -25.42 -29.12 -6.58
N ALA A 130 -25.18 -30.13 -7.42
CA ALA A 130 -24.05 -31.04 -7.28
C ALA A 130 -23.38 -31.27 -8.63
N LEU A 131 -22.07 -31.51 -8.61
CA LEU A 131 -21.33 -31.89 -9.81
C LEU A 131 -21.71 -33.30 -10.26
N THR A 132 -21.96 -33.45 -11.56
CA THR A 132 -22.08 -34.77 -12.22
C THR A 132 -20.69 -35.39 -12.38
N GLY A 133 -20.61 -36.62 -12.92
CA GLY A 133 -19.33 -37.23 -13.30
C GLY A 133 -18.53 -36.35 -14.26
N ALA A 134 -19.18 -35.87 -15.34
CA ALA A 134 -18.57 -34.95 -16.31
C ALA A 134 -18.16 -33.62 -15.68
N GLY A 135 -18.96 -33.08 -14.75
CA GLY A 135 -18.61 -31.88 -13.98
C GLY A 135 -17.34 -32.06 -13.16
N LYS A 136 -17.19 -33.20 -12.47
CA LYS A 136 -15.99 -33.53 -11.70
C LYS A 136 -14.75 -33.69 -12.58
N GLU A 137 -14.89 -34.30 -13.76
CA GLU A 137 -13.78 -34.42 -14.72
C GLU A 137 -13.33 -33.04 -15.22
N ARG A 138 -14.27 -32.18 -15.61
CA ARG A 138 -13.97 -30.80 -16.06
C ARG A 138 -13.39 -29.93 -14.95
N ALA A 139 -13.84 -30.11 -13.70
CA ALA A 139 -13.23 -29.46 -12.54
C ALA A 139 -11.77 -29.89 -12.33
N ASN A 140 -11.48 -31.19 -12.44
CA ASN A 140 -10.10 -31.70 -12.36
C ASN A 140 -9.22 -31.18 -13.50
N GLU A 141 -9.74 -31.06 -14.72
CA GLU A 141 -9.00 -30.45 -15.82
C GLU A 141 -8.68 -28.97 -15.52
N ALA A 142 -9.64 -28.22 -14.98
CA ALA A 142 -9.44 -26.84 -14.58
C ALA A 142 -8.40 -26.71 -13.45
N LEU A 143 -8.39 -27.64 -12.48
CA LEU A 143 -7.40 -27.70 -11.39
C LEU A 143 -5.99 -27.97 -11.92
N ARG A 144 -5.85 -28.86 -12.91
CA ARG A 144 -4.55 -29.10 -13.56
C ARG A 144 -3.96 -27.85 -14.21
N ARG A 145 -4.79 -26.88 -14.59
CA ARG A 145 -4.34 -25.60 -15.15
C ARG A 145 -4.02 -24.58 -14.06
N CYS A 146 -4.84 -24.53 -13.01
CA CYS A 146 -4.70 -23.59 -11.90
C CYS A 146 -5.48 -24.10 -10.68
N GLU A 147 -4.82 -24.17 -9.52
CA GLU A 147 -5.40 -24.64 -8.26
C GLU A 147 -5.99 -23.51 -7.41
N TYR A 148 -5.98 -22.27 -7.90
CA TYR A 148 -6.58 -21.14 -7.21
C TYR A 148 -8.10 -21.34 -7.01
N ILE A 149 -8.50 -21.34 -5.73
CA ILE A 149 -9.89 -21.34 -5.24
C ILE A 149 -10.11 -20.04 -4.47
N GLY A 150 -11.15 -19.29 -4.83
CA GLY A 150 -11.51 -18.06 -4.15
C GLY A 150 -12.20 -17.06 -5.08
N PRO A 151 -12.14 -15.76 -4.75
CA PRO A 151 -12.74 -14.68 -5.52
C PRO A 151 -12.34 -14.71 -6.99
N VAL A 152 -13.29 -14.51 -7.90
CA VAL A 152 -13.01 -14.44 -9.33
C VAL A 152 -12.19 -13.19 -9.64
N PRO A 153 -11.15 -13.28 -10.49
CA PRO A 153 -10.29 -12.15 -10.79
C PRO A 153 -10.99 -11.00 -11.53
N ILE A 154 -10.35 -9.85 -11.49
CA ILE A 154 -10.69 -8.67 -12.31
C ILE A 154 -9.80 -8.64 -13.57
N PRO A 155 -10.33 -8.39 -14.77
CA PRO A 155 -9.49 -8.19 -15.95
C PRO A 155 -8.44 -7.08 -15.75
N LEU A 156 -7.20 -7.29 -16.23
CA LEU A 156 -6.11 -6.33 -16.10
C LEU A 156 -6.48 -4.89 -16.51
N ASP A 157 -7.28 -4.72 -17.56
CA ASP A 157 -7.69 -3.40 -18.05
C ASP A 157 -8.65 -2.68 -17.09
N GLU A 158 -9.55 -3.43 -16.44
CA GLU A 158 -10.45 -2.89 -15.42
C GLU A 158 -9.66 -2.53 -14.15
N TYR A 159 -8.68 -3.36 -13.77
CA TYR A 159 -7.74 -3.05 -12.70
C TYR A 159 -7.00 -1.74 -12.93
N GLN A 160 -6.36 -1.59 -14.09
CA GLN A 160 -5.63 -0.36 -14.43
C GLN A 160 -6.54 0.87 -14.47
N THR A 161 -7.77 0.73 -14.95
CA THR A 161 -8.75 1.82 -14.99
C THR A 161 -9.10 2.28 -13.58
N GLN A 162 -9.33 1.34 -12.65
CA GLN A 162 -9.62 1.68 -11.26
C GLN A 162 -8.43 2.33 -10.56
N VAL A 163 -7.20 1.85 -10.80
CA VAL A 163 -5.97 2.48 -10.27
C VAL A 163 -5.87 3.95 -10.69
N GLN A 164 -6.19 4.29 -11.94
CA GLN A 164 -6.16 5.69 -12.39
C GLN A 164 -7.21 6.57 -11.73
N LYS A 165 -8.40 6.03 -11.44
CA LYS A 165 -9.44 6.78 -10.73
C LYS A 165 -9.02 7.14 -9.30
N GLN A 166 -8.23 6.27 -8.67
CA GLN A 166 -7.83 6.41 -7.26
C GLN A 166 -6.33 6.73 -7.06
N THR A 167 -5.69 7.37 -8.05
CA THR A 167 -4.25 7.65 -8.00
C THR A 167 -3.88 8.37 -6.70
N ILE A 168 -2.72 8.04 -6.14
CA ILE A 168 -2.19 8.70 -4.93
C ILE A 168 -2.12 10.22 -5.10
N THR A 169 -1.91 10.69 -6.31
CA THR A 169 -1.81 12.12 -6.59
C THR A 169 -3.17 12.83 -6.50
N ASN A 170 -4.30 12.16 -6.72
CA ASN A 170 -5.63 12.80 -6.64
C ASN A 170 -5.93 13.35 -5.24
N GLU A 171 -5.30 12.80 -4.22
CA GLU A 171 -5.42 13.29 -2.86
C GLU A 171 -4.43 14.43 -2.59
N VAL A 172 -4.98 15.60 -2.25
CA VAL A 172 -4.16 16.76 -1.86
C VAL A 172 -3.89 16.70 -0.37
N VAL A 173 -2.64 16.46 -0.02
CA VAL A 173 -2.10 16.59 1.33
C VAL A 173 -1.83 18.07 1.60
N SER A 174 -2.69 18.70 2.40
CA SER A 174 -2.53 20.09 2.83
C SER A 174 -1.47 20.20 3.93
N ILE A 175 -0.98 21.42 4.20
CA ILE A 175 -0.02 21.65 5.27
C ILE A 175 -0.61 21.30 6.65
N GLU A 176 -1.89 21.57 6.86
CA GLU A 176 -2.59 21.28 8.12
C GLU A 176 -2.73 19.76 8.33
N LYS A 177 -3.09 19.02 7.27
CA LYS A 177 -3.14 17.54 7.33
C LYS A 177 -1.77 16.96 7.65
N LEU A 178 -0.73 17.46 6.98
CA LEU A 178 0.64 16.99 7.19
C LEU A 178 1.13 17.30 8.61
N GLN A 179 0.92 18.52 9.10
CA GLN A 179 1.28 18.92 10.47
C GLN A 179 0.54 18.08 11.51
N ARG A 180 -0.75 17.79 11.29
CA ARG A 180 -1.52 16.91 12.18
C ARG A 180 -0.94 15.50 12.19
N ALA A 181 -0.68 14.93 11.01
CA ALA A 181 -0.11 13.60 10.86
C ALA A 181 1.28 13.48 11.51
N MET A 182 2.07 14.56 11.50
CA MET A 182 3.42 14.62 12.07
C MET A 182 3.47 15.21 13.48
N SER A 183 2.34 15.53 14.09
CA SER A 183 2.28 16.24 15.39
C SER A 183 3.00 15.52 16.53
N HIS A 184 3.09 14.19 16.46
CA HIS A 184 3.81 13.35 17.41
C HIS A 184 5.33 13.37 17.22
N LEU A 185 5.83 13.87 16.08
CA LEU A 185 7.25 14.03 15.78
C LEU A 185 7.70 15.47 16.02
N VAL A 186 8.92 15.64 16.52
CA VAL A 186 9.59 16.94 16.57
C VAL A 186 10.41 17.07 15.30
N LEU A 187 9.93 17.87 14.35
CA LEU A 187 10.54 18.06 13.04
C LEU A 187 10.74 19.55 12.77
N SER A 188 11.85 19.89 12.13
CA SER A 188 12.09 21.27 11.72
C SER A 188 11.02 21.75 10.72
N PRO A 189 10.62 23.03 10.77
CA PRO A 189 9.62 23.58 9.84
C PRO A 189 9.99 23.42 8.36
N ASP A 190 11.30 23.39 8.03
CA ASP A 190 11.77 23.20 6.66
C ASP A 190 11.46 21.80 6.12
N ILE A 191 11.54 20.75 6.97
CA ILE A 191 11.19 19.38 6.57
C ILE A 191 9.73 19.33 6.16
N ILE A 192 8.82 19.86 7.00
CA ILE A 192 7.38 19.88 6.72
C ILE A 192 7.09 20.67 5.43
N ARG A 193 7.71 21.84 5.27
CA ARG A 193 7.58 22.70 4.08
C ARG A 193 7.97 21.99 2.78
N ARG A 194 8.99 21.13 2.83
CA ARG A 194 9.48 20.38 1.66
C ARG A 194 8.71 19.09 1.42
N LEU A 195 8.22 18.45 2.48
CA LEU A 195 7.53 17.16 2.42
C LEU A 195 6.14 17.27 1.81
N GLY A 196 5.38 18.33 2.10
CA GLY A 196 4.05 18.54 1.50
C GLY A 196 4.04 18.51 -0.03
N PRO A 197 4.86 19.33 -0.72
CA PRO A 197 4.99 19.27 -2.18
C PRO A 197 5.48 17.92 -2.69
N ALA A 198 6.38 17.26 -1.95
CA ALA A 198 6.90 15.94 -2.33
C ALA A 198 5.78 14.88 -2.34
N SER A 199 4.95 14.85 -1.30
CA SER A 199 3.81 13.94 -1.18
C SER A 199 2.78 14.16 -2.29
N ASN A 200 2.43 15.41 -2.58
CA ASN A 200 1.45 15.76 -3.62
C ASN A 200 1.94 15.50 -5.06
N SER A 201 3.26 15.46 -5.26
CA SER A 201 3.84 15.17 -6.58
C SER A 201 3.76 13.70 -6.98
N GLY A 202 3.62 12.79 -6.00
CA GLY A 202 3.74 11.35 -6.20
C GLY A 202 5.12 10.89 -6.72
N ARG A 203 6.15 11.75 -6.71
CA ARG A 203 7.52 11.39 -7.13
C ARG A 203 8.31 10.82 -5.96
N ALA A 204 9.34 10.02 -6.28
CA ALA A 204 10.15 9.39 -5.25
C ALA A 204 10.88 10.41 -4.35
N ILE A 205 10.97 10.05 -3.07
CA ILE A 205 11.60 10.82 -2.01
C ILE A 205 12.79 10.02 -1.48
N LEU A 206 13.95 10.65 -1.35
CA LEU A 206 15.09 10.14 -0.60
C LEU A 206 15.18 10.89 0.73
N ILE A 207 15.07 10.18 1.84
CA ILE A 207 15.30 10.69 3.19
C ILE A 207 16.65 10.13 3.66
N TYR A 208 17.61 10.99 3.96
CA TYR A 208 18.94 10.56 4.35
C TYR A 208 19.47 11.34 5.55
N GLY A 209 20.34 10.71 6.35
CA GLY A 209 20.91 11.31 7.55
C GLY A 209 21.30 10.25 8.57
N ALA A 210 21.96 10.66 9.65
CA ALA A 210 22.44 9.73 10.68
C ALA A 210 21.29 8.83 11.22
N ALA A 211 21.65 7.62 11.64
CA ALA A 211 20.71 6.65 12.22
C ALA A 211 19.99 7.23 13.45
N GLY A 212 18.77 6.76 13.70
CA GLY A 212 18.01 7.15 14.90
C GLY A 212 17.44 8.57 14.90
N ASN A 213 17.36 9.25 13.76
CA ASN A 213 16.70 10.58 13.64
C ASN A 213 15.29 10.51 13.02
N GLY A 214 14.59 9.39 13.17
CA GLY A 214 13.17 9.29 12.82
C GLY A 214 12.84 9.22 11.32
N LYS A 215 13.76 8.78 10.46
CA LYS A 215 13.50 8.64 9.00
C LYS A 215 12.30 7.73 8.71
N THR A 216 12.27 6.55 9.33
CA THR A 216 11.18 5.58 9.22
C THR A 216 9.89 6.16 9.80
N SER A 217 9.96 6.83 10.94
CA SER A 217 8.80 7.48 11.56
C SER A 217 8.21 8.60 10.70
N ILE A 218 9.03 9.37 9.97
CA ILE A 218 8.56 10.37 8.99
C ILE A 218 7.80 9.69 7.85
N ALA A 219 8.32 8.57 7.34
CA ALA A 219 7.69 7.81 6.27
C ALA A 219 6.33 7.22 6.71
N GLU A 220 6.26 6.66 7.92
CA GLU A 220 5.03 6.14 8.53
C GLU A 220 4.00 7.24 8.81
N ALA A 221 4.43 8.35 9.41
CA ALA A 221 3.56 9.49 9.69
C ALA A 221 2.95 10.05 8.40
N LEU A 222 3.70 10.03 7.29
CA LEU A 222 3.21 10.50 6.01
C LEU A 222 2.02 9.65 5.48
N VAL A 223 1.97 8.35 5.78
CA VAL A 223 0.82 7.49 5.43
C VAL A 223 -0.46 8.02 6.03
N SER A 224 -0.39 8.47 7.28
CA SER A 224 -1.56 8.98 8.02
C SER A 224 -2.05 10.33 7.49
N ALA A 225 -1.28 11.00 6.63
CA ALA A 225 -1.71 12.22 5.95
C ALA A 225 -2.66 11.94 4.78
N PHE A 226 -2.72 10.70 4.30
CA PHE A 226 -3.67 10.24 3.29
C PHE A 226 -4.87 9.56 3.95
N GLU A 227 -6.07 10.04 3.65
CA GLU A 227 -7.35 9.64 4.24
C GLU A 227 -8.27 8.96 3.22
N GLN A 228 -8.06 9.15 1.91
CA GLN A 228 -8.93 8.57 0.89
C GLN A 228 -8.77 7.05 0.82
N PRO A 229 -9.86 6.27 0.91
CA PRO A 229 -9.80 4.83 0.70
C PRO A 229 -9.61 4.50 -0.78
N VAL A 230 -9.07 3.31 -1.03
CA VAL A 230 -8.81 2.75 -2.37
C VAL A 230 -9.48 1.39 -2.52
N TYR A 231 -9.81 1.00 -3.74
CA TYR A 231 -10.34 -0.34 -4.03
C TYR A 231 -9.22 -1.25 -4.52
N ILE A 232 -9.00 -2.36 -3.83
CA ILE A 232 -7.97 -3.35 -4.15
C ILE A 232 -8.67 -4.67 -4.49
N PRO A 233 -8.46 -5.25 -5.68
CA PRO A 233 -9.10 -6.50 -6.03
C PRO A 233 -8.42 -7.66 -5.30
N TYR A 234 -9.17 -8.74 -5.05
CA TYR A 234 -8.57 -9.97 -4.51
C TYR A 234 -7.46 -10.50 -5.43
N CYS A 235 -7.76 -10.56 -6.73
CA CYS A 235 -6.85 -11.00 -7.77
C CYS A 235 -7.23 -10.36 -9.11
N ILE A 236 -6.30 -10.38 -10.05
CA ILE A 236 -6.51 -9.95 -11.43
C ILE A 236 -6.24 -11.10 -12.41
N GLU A 237 -6.80 -10.96 -13.60
CA GLU A 237 -6.56 -11.86 -14.73
C GLU A 237 -5.68 -11.13 -15.75
N ALA A 238 -4.59 -11.79 -16.13
CA ALA A 238 -3.72 -11.33 -17.21
C ALA A 238 -3.30 -12.54 -18.08
N ASP A 239 -3.76 -12.55 -19.33
CA ASP A 239 -3.45 -13.61 -20.30
C ASP A 239 -3.82 -15.03 -19.86
N GLY A 240 -5.01 -15.17 -19.28
CA GLY A 240 -5.55 -16.40 -18.71
C GLY A 240 -4.90 -16.82 -17.39
N GLN A 241 -3.97 -16.03 -16.84
CA GLN A 241 -3.31 -16.28 -15.57
C GLN A 241 -3.95 -15.48 -14.44
N ILE A 242 -4.08 -16.09 -13.27
CA ILE A 242 -4.55 -15.43 -12.05
C ILE A 242 -3.35 -14.87 -11.31
N ILE A 243 -3.39 -13.58 -10.98
CA ILE A 243 -2.41 -12.89 -10.14
C ILE A 243 -3.11 -12.38 -8.89
N LYS A 244 -2.77 -12.93 -7.74
CA LYS A 244 -3.31 -12.52 -6.45
C LYS A 244 -2.66 -11.23 -5.98
N ILE A 245 -3.48 -10.25 -5.59
CA ILE A 245 -3.02 -8.91 -5.17
C ILE A 245 -3.32 -8.69 -3.70
N TYR A 246 -4.57 -8.97 -3.29
CA TYR A 246 -4.99 -8.72 -1.92
C TYR A 246 -4.22 -9.62 -0.95
N ASP A 247 -3.65 -8.95 0.04
CA ASP A 247 -2.84 -9.52 1.10
C ASP A 247 -3.33 -8.95 2.43
N PRO A 248 -3.96 -9.75 3.30
CA PRO A 248 -4.48 -9.30 4.59
C PRO A 248 -3.43 -8.70 5.53
N SER A 249 -2.14 -9.01 5.33
CA SER A 249 -1.06 -8.44 6.14
C SER A 249 -0.73 -6.98 5.77
N VAL A 250 -1.10 -6.55 4.56
CA VAL A 250 -0.84 -5.23 4.01
C VAL A 250 -2.12 -4.40 3.86
N HIS A 251 -3.17 -5.03 3.34
CA HIS A 251 -4.38 -4.36 2.93
C HIS A 251 -5.38 -4.35 4.08
N VAL A 252 -5.49 -3.21 4.74
CA VAL A 252 -6.41 -3.00 5.86
C VAL A 252 -7.78 -2.54 5.32
N PRO A 253 -8.87 -3.32 5.50
CA PRO A 253 -10.20 -2.91 5.08
C PRO A 253 -10.60 -1.57 5.70
N PHE A 254 -11.22 -0.71 4.88
CA PHE A 254 -11.77 0.57 5.30
C PHE A 254 -13.28 0.40 5.45
N PRO A 255 -13.83 0.53 6.68
CA PRO A 255 -15.24 0.28 6.92
C PRO A 255 -16.09 1.24 6.09
N THR A 256 -17.11 0.69 5.43
CA THR A 256 -18.20 1.49 4.89
C THR A 256 -18.96 2.12 6.04
N ARG A 257 -19.30 3.41 5.95
CA ARG A 257 -20.28 4.03 6.83
C ARG A 257 -21.65 3.42 6.51
N ASN A 258 -21.97 2.27 7.09
CA ASN A 258 -23.30 1.70 6.99
C ASN A 258 -24.24 2.59 7.81
N ASN A 259 -25.06 3.38 7.12
CA ASN A 259 -26.26 4.02 7.71
C ASN A 259 -27.45 3.04 7.74
N ASP A 260 -27.21 1.73 7.70
CA ASP A 260 -28.25 0.71 7.64
C ASP A 260 -28.33 -0.07 8.96
N GLU A 261 -28.83 0.59 10.01
CA GLU A 261 -29.42 -0.07 11.19
C GLU A 261 -30.73 -0.83 10.84
N TYR A 262 -31.17 -0.81 9.57
CA TYR A 262 -32.42 -1.42 9.11
C TYR A 262 -32.25 -2.23 7.81
N ALA A 263 -31.26 -3.11 7.71
CA ALA A 263 -31.23 -4.10 6.63
C ALA A 263 -32.35 -5.14 6.86
N ASN A 264 -33.52 -4.91 6.26
CA ASN A 264 -34.60 -5.89 6.19
C ASN A 264 -34.09 -7.17 5.49
N PRO A 265 -34.19 -8.36 6.11
CA PRO A 265 -33.65 -9.62 5.55
C PRO A 265 -34.37 -10.11 4.27
N ILE A 266 -35.37 -9.37 3.79
CA ILE A 266 -36.19 -9.70 2.62
C ILE A 266 -35.64 -9.03 1.33
N PHE A 267 -34.90 -7.93 1.42
CA PHE A 267 -34.36 -7.25 0.24
C PHE A 267 -32.92 -7.68 -0.03
N LEU A 268 -32.58 -7.86 -1.32
CA LEU A 268 -31.20 -8.06 -1.76
C LEU A 268 -30.33 -6.95 -1.15
N PRO A 269 -29.19 -7.26 -0.49
CA PRO A 269 -28.26 -6.24 -0.05
C PRO A 269 -27.89 -5.40 -1.28
N HIS A 270 -28.13 -4.10 -1.22
CA HIS A 270 -27.60 -3.20 -2.23
C HIS A 270 -26.08 -3.24 -2.13
N LEU A 271 -25.43 -4.00 -3.02
CA LEU A 271 -23.98 -4.01 -3.13
C LEU A 271 -23.54 -2.61 -3.60
N GLU A 272 -22.87 -1.87 -2.72
CA GLU A 272 -22.36 -0.54 -3.04
C GLU A 272 -21.26 -0.56 -4.11
N HIS A 273 -20.51 -1.66 -4.17
CA HIS A 273 -19.42 -1.88 -5.11
C HIS A 273 -19.32 -3.37 -5.45
N ASP A 274 -18.61 -3.68 -6.54
CA ASP A 274 -18.35 -5.06 -6.95
C ASP A 274 -17.58 -5.82 -5.84
N PRO A 275 -18.11 -6.97 -5.36
CA PRO A 275 -17.55 -7.68 -4.21
C PRO A 275 -16.20 -8.35 -4.48
N ARG A 276 -15.72 -8.41 -5.73
CA ARG A 276 -14.35 -8.84 -6.08
C ARG A 276 -13.30 -7.81 -5.63
N TRP A 277 -13.73 -6.62 -5.23
CA TRP A 277 -12.91 -5.55 -4.71
C TRP A 277 -13.10 -5.39 -3.21
N VAL A 278 -12.01 -5.06 -2.52
CA VAL A 278 -11.99 -4.70 -1.11
C VAL A 278 -11.69 -3.22 -1.01
N ARG A 279 -12.57 -2.48 -0.33
CA ARG A 279 -12.31 -1.08 0.04
C ARG A 279 -11.29 -1.07 1.18
N CYS A 280 -10.12 -0.48 0.96
CA CYS A 280 -8.99 -0.49 1.88
C CYS A 280 -8.51 0.93 2.21
N LYS A 281 -7.79 1.08 3.33
CA LYS A 281 -6.85 2.21 3.48
C LYS A 281 -5.80 2.13 2.38
N ARG A 282 -5.18 3.26 2.03
CA ARG A 282 -4.03 3.24 1.10
C ARG A 282 -2.97 2.28 1.65
N PRO A 283 -2.46 1.35 0.82
CA PRO A 283 -1.51 0.35 1.30
C PRO A 283 -0.21 1.01 1.74
N TYR A 284 0.39 0.45 2.78
CA TYR A 284 1.70 0.83 3.27
C TYR A 284 2.57 -0.42 3.35
N ILE A 285 3.66 -0.43 2.58
CA ILE A 285 4.64 -1.52 2.59
C ILE A 285 5.99 -0.92 2.93
N ILE A 286 6.72 -1.59 3.82
CA ILE A 286 8.11 -1.28 4.16
C ILE A 286 8.96 -2.53 3.93
N SER A 287 10.14 -2.35 3.36
CA SER A 287 11.16 -3.40 3.27
C SER A 287 12.54 -2.85 3.61
N GLY A 288 13.33 -3.63 4.34
CA GLY A 288 14.68 -3.30 4.80
C GLY A 288 15.74 -4.14 4.09
N GLY A 289 16.69 -4.69 4.85
CA GLY A 289 17.86 -5.43 4.32
C GLY A 289 17.53 -6.73 3.57
N GLU A 290 16.33 -7.28 3.79
CA GLU A 290 15.84 -8.52 3.18
C GLU A 290 15.38 -8.38 1.72
N LEU A 291 15.23 -7.15 1.22
CA LEU A 291 14.77 -6.90 -0.14
C LEU A 291 15.70 -7.54 -1.19
N THR A 292 15.11 -8.29 -2.11
CA THR A 292 15.78 -8.84 -3.30
C THR A 292 15.08 -8.40 -4.58
N LEU A 293 15.73 -8.57 -5.75
CA LEU A 293 15.12 -8.20 -7.03
C LEU A 293 13.94 -9.10 -7.38
N GLU A 294 13.99 -10.38 -6.99
CA GLU A 294 12.93 -11.35 -7.29
C GLU A 294 11.61 -10.97 -6.62
N MET A 295 11.65 -10.31 -5.45
CA MET A 295 10.46 -9.79 -4.76
C MET A 295 9.76 -8.65 -5.54
N LEU A 296 10.44 -8.10 -6.55
CA LEU A 296 9.91 -7.07 -7.46
C LEU A 296 9.40 -7.66 -8.78
N ASP A 297 9.45 -8.97 -8.96
CA ASP A 297 8.87 -9.67 -10.12
C ASP A 297 7.73 -10.60 -9.66
N LEU A 298 6.93 -11.07 -10.61
CA LEU A 298 5.82 -11.98 -10.31
C LEU A 298 6.33 -13.31 -9.77
N ASP A 299 5.80 -13.73 -8.62
CA ASP A 299 6.13 -15.02 -8.02
C ASP A 299 5.13 -16.08 -8.50
N PHE A 300 5.62 -17.05 -9.29
CA PHE A 300 4.79 -18.13 -9.85
C PHE A 300 4.96 -19.40 -9.03
N ASP A 301 3.87 -19.84 -8.39
CA ASP A 301 3.85 -21.15 -7.75
C ASP A 301 3.67 -22.24 -8.82
N VAL A 302 4.70 -23.07 -9.03
CA VAL A 302 4.69 -24.14 -10.05
C VAL A 302 3.69 -25.25 -9.71
N HIS A 303 3.37 -25.45 -8.43
CA HIS A 303 2.43 -26.47 -7.97
C HIS A 303 1.00 -25.94 -8.11
N SER A 304 0.73 -24.77 -7.51
CA SER A 304 -0.60 -24.16 -7.49
C SER A 304 -0.99 -23.47 -8.80
N LYS A 305 0.00 -23.15 -9.65
CA LYS A 305 -0.14 -22.57 -11.00
C LYS A 305 -0.94 -21.28 -11.02
N TYR A 306 -0.63 -20.39 -10.09
CA TYR A 306 -1.07 -19.00 -10.09
C TYR A 306 0.06 -18.11 -9.57
N TYR A 307 -0.11 -16.80 -9.74
CA TYR A 307 0.87 -15.81 -9.36
C TYR A 307 0.51 -15.10 -8.06
N GLU A 308 1.52 -14.77 -7.27
CA GLU A 308 1.44 -13.73 -6.25
C GLU A 308 2.05 -12.42 -6.82
N ALA A 309 1.38 -11.30 -6.57
CA ALA A 309 1.84 -9.99 -7.01
C ALA A 309 3.09 -9.52 -6.24
N PRO A 310 4.05 -8.83 -6.90
CA PRO A 310 5.24 -8.30 -6.24
C PRO A 310 4.90 -7.15 -5.29
N LEU A 311 5.86 -6.78 -4.43
CA LEU A 311 5.67 -5.78 -3.37
C LEU A 311 5.16 -4.44 -3.91
N GLN A 312 5.76 -3.91 -4.98
CA GLN A 312 5.30 -2.66 -5.57
C GLN A 312 3.87 -2.77 -6.11
N MET A 313 3.45 -3.92 -6.63
CA MET A 313 2.10 -4.06 -7.15
C MET A 313 1.07 -4.10 -6.02
N LYS A 314 1.42 -4.68 -4.87
CA LYS A 314 0.63 -4.63 -3.63
C LYS A 314 0.59 -3.23 -3.00
N ALA A 315 1.60 -2.38 -3.25
CA ALA A 315 1.65 -1.00 -2.75
C ALA A 315 0.97 0.04 -3.67
N ILE A 316 0.41 -0.37 -4.81
CA ILE A 316 -0.27 0.55 -5.76
C ILE A 316 -1.42 1.29 -5.06
N GLY A 317 -1.49 2.59 -5.32
CA GLY A 317 -2.41 3.54 -4.68
C GLY A 317 -1.96 3.98 -3.29
N GLY A 318 -0.76 3.60 -2.83
CA GLY A 318 -0.26 3.90 -1.51
C GLY A 318 1.23 4.24 -1.47
N ILE A 319 1.91 3.81 -0.41
CA ILE A 319 3.29 4.18 -0.09
C ILE A 319 4.15 2.92 0.00
N PHE A 320 5.31 2.95 -0.67
CA PHE A 320 6.33 1.91 -0.58
C PHE A 320 7.64 2.47 -0.04
N VAL A 321 8.04 2.01 1.14
CA VAL A 321 9.27 2.43 1.83
C VAL A 321 10.35 1.37 1.65
N ILE A 322 11.53 1.82 1.24
CA ILE A 322 12.75 1.02 1.29
C ILE A 322 13.63 1.62 2.38
N ASP A 323 13.66 0.98 3.54
CA ASP A 323 14.45 1.39 4.70
C ASP A 323 15.87 0.84 4.64
N ASP A 324 16.80 1.50 5.32
CA ASP A 324 18.24 1.20 5.28
C ASP A 324 18.79 1.03 3.85
N PHE A 325 18.32 1.85 2.90
CA PHE A 325 18.71 1.81 1.51
C PHE A 325 20.23 1.91 1.35
N GLY A 326 20.85 0.93 0.69
CA GLY A 326 22.30 0.71 0.68
C GLY A 326 22.78 -0.51 1.47
N ARG A 327 21.93 -1.11 2.32
CA ARG A 327 22.24 -2.30 3.13
C ARG A 327 21.48 -3.55 2.71
N GLN A 328 20.77 -3.49 1.59
CA GLN A 328 20.01 -4.61 1.04
C GLN A 328 20.93 -5.69 0.47
N ARG A 329 20.39 -6.90 0.33
CA ARG A 329 21.02 -7.96 -0.48
C ARG A 329 21.20 -7.51 -1.93
N VAL A 330 20.19 -6.84 -2.50
CA VAL A 330 20.30 -6.19 -3.82
C VAL A 330 21.13 -4.92 -3.74
N ARG A 331 21.97 -4.68 -4.74
CA ARG A 331 22.73 -3.43 -4.80
C ARG A 331 21.80 -2.26 -5.20
N PRO A 332 21.89 -1.07 -4.57
CA PRO A 332 21.06 0.09 -4.89
C PRO A 332 20.95 0.40 -6.39
N HIS A 333 22.05 0.29 -7.11
CA HIS A 333 22.11 0.56 -8.54
C HIS A 333 21.26 -0.41 -9.38
N GLU A 334 21.18 -1.69 -9.00
CA GLU A 334 20.39 -2.70 -9.72
C GLU A 334 18.89 -2.43 -9.53
N LEU A 335 18.48 -2.13 -8.30
CA LEU A 335 17.10 -1.75 -7.98
C LEU A 335 16.67 -0.50 -8.76
N LEU A 336 17.50 0.55 -8.74
CA LEU A 336 17.22 1.78 -9.45
C LEU A 336 17.20 1.58 -10.97
N ASN A 337 18.05 0.70 -11.50
CA ASN A 337 18.04 0.33 -12.91
C ASN A 337 16.74 -0.39 -13.31
N ARG A 338 16.28 -1.34 -12.48
CA ARG A 338 14.98 -2.02 -12.66
C ARG A 338 13.81 -1.04 -12.62
N TRP A 339 13.95 0.06 -11.87
CA TRP A 339 12.93 1.09 -11.69
C TRP A 339 13.15 2.39 -12.46
N ILE A 340 14.04 2.41 -13.47
CA ILE A 340 14.19 3.57 -14.36
C ILE A 340 12.83 3.94 -14.96
N PHE A 341 12.17 2.98 -15.60
CA PHE A 341 10.89 3.21 -16.26
C PHE A 341 9.74 3.42 -15.25
N PRO A 342 9.59 2.59 -14.20
CA PRO A 342 8.64 2.83 -13.11
C PRO A 342 8.68 4.24 -12.51
N LEU A 343 9.86 4.77 -12.18
CA LEU A 343 10.00 6.08 -11.55
C LEU A 343 9.80 7.26 -12.54
N GLU A 344 10.21 7.08 -13.79
CA GLU A 344 10.09 8.13 -14.82
C GLU A 344 8.68 8.19 -15.43
N ARG A 345 8.17 7.04 -15.86
CA ARG A 345 6.96 6.89 -16.68
C ARG A 345 5.74 6.40 -15.90
N LYS A 346 5.89 6.04 -14.62
CA LYS A 346 4.80 5.49 -13.80
C LYS A 346 4.20 4.20 -14.39
N LEU A 347 5.04 3.42 -15.06
CA LEU A 347 4.68 2.12 -15.65
C LEU A 347 5.74 1.09 -15.27
N ASP A 348 5.28 -0.05 -14.79
CA ASP A 348 6.10 -1.23 -14.53
C ASP A 348 5.74 -2.34 -15.51
N TYR A 349 6.75 -3.08 -15.96
CA TYR A 349 6.59 -4.19 -16.90
C TYR A 349 6.88 -5.50 -16.17
N LEU A 350 5.89 -6.37 -16.16
CA LEU A 350 5.99 -7.69 -15.55
C LEU A 350 5.94 -8.75 -16.65
N THR A 351 6.60 -9.89 -16.40
CA THR A 351 6.73 -10.98 -17.37
C THR A 351 6.14 -12.25 -16.75
N LEU A 352 5.21 -12.88 -17.48
CA LEU A 352 4.66 -14.19 -17.11
C LEU A 352 5.67 -15.31 -17.46
N HIS A 353 5.46 -16.51 -16.92
CA HIS A 353 6.28 -17.69 -17.16
C HIS A 353 6.19 -18.15 -18.62
N THR A 354 5.12 -17.75 -19.31
CA THR A 354 4.92 -17.91 -20.76
C THR A 354 5.83 -16.99 -21.59
N GLY A 355 6.54 -16.06 -20.95
CA GLY A 355 7.36 -15.03 -21.59
C GLY A 355 6.55 -13.80 -22.05
N LYS A 356 5.21 -13.83 -21.95
CA LYS A 356 4.38 -12.67 -22.29
C LYS A 356 4.59 -11.56 -21.28
N LYS A 357 4.72 -10.34 -21.78
CA LYS A 357 4.89 -9.13 -20.98
C LYS A 357 3.61 -8.32 -20.99
N PHE A 358 3.30 -7.73 -19.84
CA PHE A 358 2.23 -6.74 -19.70
C PHE A 358 2.73 -5.59 -18.84
N SER A 359 2.06 -4.45 -18.96
CA SER A 359 2.36 -3.26 -18.16
C SER A 359 1.30 -3.04 -17.10
N VAL A 360 1.73 -2.60 -15.93
CA VAL A 360 0.88 -2.09 -14.85
C VAL A 360 1.30 -0.69 -14.47
N LEU A 361 0.37 0.07 -13.89
CA LEU A 361 0.67 1.40 -13.38
C LEU A 361 1.54 1.29 -12.13
N PHE A 362 2.59 2.09 -12.07
CA PHE A 362 3.44 2.24 -10.89
C PHE A 362 2.99 3.46 -10.08
N ASP A 363 1.71 3.45 -9.67
CA ASP A 363 1.06 4.57 -8.99
C ASP A 363 1.24 4.46 -7.47
N GLN A 364 2.40 4.83 -6.97
CA GLN A 364 2.69 4.86 -5.54
C GLN A 364 3.75 5.91 -5.22
N LEU A 365 3.80 6.31 -3.96
CA LEU A 365 4.87 7.14 -3.42
C LEU A 365 6.00 6.24 -2.91
N VAL A 366 7.15 6.28 -3.58
CA VAL A 366 8.34 5.55 -3.16
C VAL A 366 9.20 6.42 -2.24
N ILE A 367 9.54 5.90 -1.07
CA ILE A 367 10.40 6.57 -0.10
C ILE A 367 11.63 5.70 0.14
N PHE A 368 12.80 6.21 -0.21
CA PHE A 368 14.09 5.61 0.12
C PHE A 368 14.58 6.25 1.42
N ALA A 369 14.82 5.47 2.46
CA ALA A 369 15.42 5.94 3.71
C ALA A 369 16.82 5.36 3.86
N THR A 370 17.83 6.19 4.15
CA THR A 370 19.22 5.72 4.25
C THR A 370 20.05 6.46 5.30
N ASN A 371 21.08 5.79 5.81
CA ASN A 371 22.12 6.38 6.64
C ASN A 371 23.31 6.91 5.83
N PHE A 372 23.44 6.52 4.56
CA PHE A 372 24.54 6.93 3.70
C PHE A 372 24.24 8.24 2.96
N PRO A 373 25.26 9.05 2.66
CA PRO A 373 25.13 10.15 1.71
C PRO A 373 24.64 9.66 0.33
N PRO A 374 23.78 10.42 -0.37
CA PRO A 374 23.26 10.02 -1.68
C PRO A 374 24.34 9.72 -2.73
N GLU A 375 25.48 10.42 -2.66
CA GLU A 375 26.60 10.30 -3.59
C GLU A 375 27.35 8.97 -3.45
N GLU A 376 27.23 8.28 -2.30
CA GLU A 376 27.83 6.96 -2.07
C GLU A 376 26.95 5.82 -2.62
N LEU A 377 25.64 6.07 -2.78
CA LEU A 377 24.67 5.05 -3.18
C LEU A 377 24.32 5.11 -4.67
N MET A 378 24.35 6.30 -5.26
CA MET A 378 23.73 6.59 -6.54
C MET A 378 24.62 7.44 -7.43
N ASP A 379 24.64 7.11 -8.72
CA ASP A 379 25.29 7.96 -9.71
C ASP A 379 24.47 9.25 -10.00
N PRO A 380 25.06 10.26 -10.65
CA PRO A 380 24.35 11.49 -11.00
C PRO A 380 23.11 11.31 -11.89
N ALA A 381 23.02 10.22 -12.66
CA ALA A 381 21.86 9.94 -13.51
C ALA A 381 20.71 9.36 -12.67
N GLN A 382 21.00 8.47 -11.74
CA GLN A 382 20.04 7.89 -10.79
C GLN A 382 19.52 8.96 -9.83
N LEU A 383 20.38 9.86 -9.34
CA LEU A 383 19.96 10.98 -8.50
C LEU A 383 18.97 11.92 -9.19
N ARG A 384 18.98 12.04 -10.52
CA ARG A 384 17.97 12.84 -11.26
C ARG A 384 16.57 12.22 -11.20
N ARG A 385 16.47 10.91 -11.00
CA ARG A 385 15.19 10.17 -10.95
C ARG A 385 14.49 10.30 -9.61
N VAL A 386 15.26 10.46 -8.54
CA VAL A 386 14.73 10.72 -7.19
C VAL A 386 14.62 12.22 -6.98
N HIS A 387 13.41 12.76 -7.13
CA HIS A 387 13.20 14.20 -7.28
C HIS A 387 13.43 14.97 -5.98
N TYR A 388 12.96 14.40 -4.87
CA TYR A 388 13.04 15.03 -3.55
C TYR A 388 14.13 14.34 -2.73
N LYS A 389 15.08 15.14 -2.21
CA LYS A 389 16.18 14.66 -1.37
C LYS A 389 16.19 15.44 -0.07
N MET A 390 15.85 14.80 1.03
CA MET A 390 15.65 15.43 2.32
C MET A 390 16.72 14.93 3.28
N LYS A 391 17.61 15.86 3.67
CA LYS A 391 18.59 15.59 4.71
C LYS A 391 17.92 15.80 6.07
N ILE A 392 17.88 14.76 6.88
CA ILE A 392 17.51 14.85 8.29
C ILE A 392 18.79 15.10 9.07
N ASN A 393 18.91 16.31 9.61
CA ASN A 393 20.02 16.69 10.46
C ASN A 393 19.77 16.21 11.89
N PRO A 394 20.83 16.06 12.70
CA PRO A 394 20.72 16.02 14.15
C PRO A 394 19.78 17.11 14.68
N PRO A 395 18.94 16.82 15.70
CA PRO A 395 18.10 17.84 16.32
C PRO A 395 18.96 18.93 16.96
N THR A 396 18.42 20.15 16.98
CA THR A 396 18.97 21.26 17.77
C THR A 396 18.82 21.00 19.27
N GLU A 397 19.50 21.77 20.12
CA GLU A 397 19.34 21.64 21.58
C GLU A 397 17.87 21.84 22.00
N GLU A 398 17.17 22.81 21.40
CA GLU A 398 15.74 23.08 21.66
C GLU A 398 14.85 21.90 21.23
N GLU A 399 15.01 21.40 20.00
CA GLU A 399 14.26 20.23 19.51
C GLU A 399 14.58 18.98 20.34
N PHE A 400 15.83 18.81 20.76
CA PHE A 400 16.25 17.67 21.59
C PHE A 400 15.57 17.69 22.96
N LEU A 401 15.49 18.85 23.60
CA LEU A 401 14.79 19.02 24.88
C LEU A 401 13.30 18.73 24.75
N GLU A 402 12.66 19.19 23.66
CA GLU A 402 11.26 18.90 23.37
C GLU A 402 11.01 17.39 23.15
N ILE A 403 11.88 16.72 22.39
CA ILE A 403 11.82 15.25 22.20
C ILE A 403 11.92 14.57 23.56
N PHE A 404 12.88 15.00 24.39
CA PHE A 404 13.10 14.40 25.70
C PHE A 404 11.90 14.54 26.62
N GLN A 405 11.28 15.73 26.65
CA GLN A 405 10.07 15.97 27.42
C GLN A 405 8.93 15.05 27.00
N ARG A 406 8.63 14.97 25.69
CA ARG A 406 7.59 14.09 25.16
C ARG A 406 7.83 12.61 25.48
N ILE A 407 9.10 12.18 25.43
CA ILE A 407 9.47 10.81 25.81
C ILE A 407 9.23 10.59 27.30
N CYS A 408 9.68 11.49 28.18
CA CYS A 408 9.40 11.39 29.62
C CYS A 408 7.90 11.24 29.88
N ASP A 409 7.07 12.07 29.26
CA ASP A 409 5.61 12.00 29.40
C ASP A 409 5.05 10.64 28.94
N SER A 410 5.55 10.10 27.82
CA SER A 410 5.09 8.80 27.30
C SER A 410 5.49 7.59 28.16
N TYR A 411 6.61 7.68 28.89
CA TYR A 411 7.09 6.64 29.80
C TYR A 411 6.69 6.88 31.27
N GLY A 412 5.96 7.98 31.55
CA GLY A 412 5.57 8.35 32.92
C GLY A 412 6.72 8.81 33.81
N LEU A 413 7.81 9.31 33.23
CA LEU A 413 8.97 9.83 33.96
C LEU A 413 8.82 11.33 34.25
N ALA A 414 9.21 11.77 35.45
CA ALA A 414 9.25 13.19 35.77
C ALA A 414 10.39 13.91 35.04
N TYR A 415 10.05 14.89 34.18
CA TYR A 415 11.04 15.73 33.52
C TYR A 415 11.67 16.71 34.53
N LYS A 416 12.96 16.55 34.82
CA LYS A 416 13.73 17.40 35.76
C LYS A 416 14.78 18.22 35.02
N GLU A 417 14.58 19.53 34.91
CA GLU A 417 15.47 20.44 34.20
C GLU A 417 16.93 20.36 34.68
N ASP A 418 17.14 20.19 35.99
CA ASP A 418 18.49 20.10 36.57
C ASP A 418 19.29 18.92 36.04
N ILE A 419 18.64 17.75 35.90
CA ILE A 419 19.29 16.52 35.44
C ILE A 419 19.53 16.57 33.94
N ILE A 420 18.59 17.13 33.17
CA ILE A 420 18.79 17.33 31.74
C ILE A 420 19.90 18.37 31.49
N GLY A 421 19.94 19.44 32.28
CA GLY A 421 21.03 20.41 32.26
C GLY A 421 22.37 19.78 32.62
N PHE A 422 22.40 18.84 33.57
CA PHE A 422 23.58 18.01 33.85
C PHE A 422 23.99 17.21 32.62
N LEU A 423 23.07 16.41 32.03
CA LEU A 423 23.30 15.59 30.83
C LEU A 423 23.89 16.41 29.65
N LEU A 424 23.31 17.58 29.36
CA LEU A 424 23.76 18.47 28.30
C LEU A 424 25.21 18.95 28.53
N ARG A 425 25.56 19.29 29.77
CA ARG A 425 26.91 19.77 30.12
C ARG A 425 27.92 18.63 30.22
N SER A 426 27.58 17.56 30.92
CA SER A 426 28.49 16.47 31.29
C SER A 426 28.80 15.54 30.13
N PHE A 427 27.87 15.35 29.20
CA PHE A 427 28.02 14.45 28.07
C PHE A 427 28.16 15.20 26.74
N TYR A 428 27.08 15.85 26.29
CA TYR A 428 27.01 16.41 24.94
C TYR A 428 28.04 17.52 24.69
N ARG A 429 28.13 18.52 25.59
CA ARG A 429 29.09 19.63 25.44
C ARG A 429 30.53 19.19 25.71
N LYS A 430 30.75 18.36 26.75
CA LYS A 430 32.09 17.87 27.13
C LYS A 430 32.71 17.00 26.04
N HIS A 431 31.95 16.03 25.52
CA HIS A 431 32.44 15.06 24.55
C HIS A 431 32.14 15.44 23.10
N LYS A 432 31.47 16.57 22.85
CA LYS A 432 31.07 17.07 21.53
C LYS A 432 30.27 16.03 20.73
N VAL A 433 29.46 15.24 21.43
CA VAL A 433 28.58 14.24 20.81
C VAL A 433 27.40 14.97 20.16
N PRO A 434 27.08 14.73 18.88
CA PRO A 434 25.89 15.32 18.27
C PRO A 434 24.62 14.77 18.92
N PHE A 435 23.58 15.58 19.03
CA PHE A 435 22.27 15.09 19.44
C PHE A 435 21.73 14.08 18.42
N ALA A 436 20.95 13.11 18.88
CA ALA A 436 20.21 12.22 18.00
C ALA A 436 18.82 11.98 18.57
N GLY A 437 17.82 11.88 17.69
CA GLY A 437 16.42 11.72 18.09
C GLY A 437 16.15 10.47 18.94
N PHE A 438 17.00 9.44 18.84
CA PHE A 438 16.84 8.20 19.61
C PHE A 438 17.42 8.27 21.04
N HIS A 439 18.35 9.20 21.34
CA HIS A 439 19.00 9.23 22.64
C HIS A 439 18.01 9.39 23.81
N PRO A 440 16.99 10.27 23.75
CA PRO A 440 16.04 10.40 24.85
C PRO A 440 15.27 9.11 25.13
N LYS A 441 14.84 8.42 24.07
CA LYS A 441 14.14 7.13 24.20
C LYS A 441 15.04 6.07 24.83
N PHE A 442 16.30 5.96 24.37
CA PHE A 442 17.26 5.01 24.93
C PHE A 442 17.49 5.23 26.43
N ILE A 443 17.69 6.50 26.84
CA ILE A 443 17.88 6.88 28.24
C ILE A 443 16.63 6.57 29.06
N ALA A 444 15.44 6.95 28.57
CA ALA A 444 14.18 6.67 29.26
C ALA A 444 13.95 5.15 29.44
N GLU A 445 14.20 4.35 28.41
CA GLU A 445 14.07 2.88 28.49
C GLU A 445 15.04 2.27 29.51
N HIS A 446 16.30 2.72 29.55
CA HIS A 446 17.28 2.26 30.54
C HIS A 446 16.90 2.65 31.97
N VAL A 447 16.47 3.90 32.17
CA VAL A 447 16.01 4.39 33.49
C VAL A 447 14.81 3.58 33.97
N VAL A 448 13.80 3.37 33.11
CA VAL A 448 12.60 2.59 33.45
C VAL A 448 12.96 1.14 33.75
N ALA A 449 13.85 0.53 32.97
CA ALA A 449 14.33 -0.83 33.23
C ALA A 449 15.03 -0.95 34.59
N ALA A 450 15.87 0.03 34.95
CA ALA A 450 16.55 0.07 36.24
C ALA A 450 15.57 0.26 37.41
N CYS A 451 14.61 1.19 37.30
CA CYS A 451 13.57 1.39 38.31
C CYS A 451 12.72 0.12 38.52
N ASN A 452 12.32 -0.54 37.42
CA ASN A 452 11.57 -1.79 37.47
C ASN A 452 12.36 -2.92 38.16
N TYR A 453 13.66 -3.02 37.88
CA TYR A 453 14.53 -4.00 38.54
C TYR A 453 14.65 -3.74 40.05
N LEU A 454 14.74 -2.48 40.45
CA LEU A 454 14.85 -2.06 41.84
C LEU A 454 13.49 -2.05 42.58
N GLY A 455 12.37 -2.22 41.87
CA GLY A 455 11.02 -2.18 42.43
C GLY A 455 10.59 -0.79 42.92
N VAL A 456 11.14 0.27 42.32
CA VAL A 456 10.83 1.67 42.67
C VAL A 456 10.01 2.34 41.57
N GLU A 457 9.32 3.43 41.91
CA GLU A 457 8.60 4.22 40.91
C GLU A 457 9.56 4.81 39.86
N PRO A 458 9.14 4.93 38.57
CA PRO A 458 9.97 5.48 37.51
C PRO A 458 10.37 6.93 37.81
N ASP A 459 11.67 7.15 38.05
CA ASP A 459 12.21 8.49 38.31
C ASP A 459 13.59 8.67 37.68
N ILE A 460 13.78 9.80 36.99
CA ILE A 460 15.09 10.16 36.42
C ILE A 460 15.98 10.69 37.54
N THR A 461 17.15 10.05 37.70
CA THR A 461 18.21 10.45 38.63
C THR A 461 19.54 10.58 37.88
N GLU A 462 20.47 11.39 38.41
CA GLU A 462 21.79 11.58 37.77
C GLU A 462 22.55 10.27 37.57
N GLN A 463 22.52 9.37 38.57
CA GLN A 463 23.20 8.07 38.50
C GLN A 463 22.66 7.22 37.35
N LEU A 464 21.34 7.06 37.25
CA LEU A 464 20.73 6.24 36.21
C LEU A 464 20.98 6.81 34.80
N VAL A 465 21.06 8.13 34.67
CA VAL A 465 21.43 8.77 33.40
C VAL A 465 22.89 8.47 33.05
N VAL A 466 23.82 8.55 34.01
CA VAL A 466 25.23 8.18 33.79
C VAL A 466 25.34 6.73 33.35
N ASP A 467 24.69 5.81 34.07
CA ASP A 467 24.69 4.38 33.74
C ASP A 467 24.15 4.16 32.30
N SER A 468 23.05 4.84 31.94
CA SER A 468 22.48 4.78 30.59
C SER A 468 23.46 5.29 29.52
N LEU A 469 24.27 6.31 29.81
CA LEU A 469 25.23 6.87 28.85
C LEU A 469 26.40 5.92 28.58
N GLU A 470 26.84 5.16 29.58
CA GLU A 470 27.91 4.16 29.43
C GLU A 470 27.51 3.06 28.42
N ASP A 471 26.24 2.68 28.42
CA ASP A 471 25.68 1.69 27.49
C ASP A 471 25.33 2.28 26.12
N MET A 472 25.02 3.59 26.04
CA MET A 472 24.60 4.25 24.80
C MET A 472 25.76 4.51 23.83
N VAL A 473 26.92 4.96 24.35
CA VAL A 473 28.06 5.37 23.52
C VAL A 473 29.36 4.87 24.13
N ILE A 474 30.06 4.02 23.37
CA ILE A 474 31.45 3.67 23.68
C ILE A 474 32.34 4.87 23.33
N LEU A 475 32.63 5.69 24.34
CA LEU A 475 33.56 6.81 24.19
C LEU A 475 34.98 6.26 23.92
N PRO A 476 35.74 6.84 22.98
CA PRO A 476 37.13 6.43 22.76
C PRO A 476 37.92 6.67 24.04
N GLN A 477 38.51 5.61 24.59
CA GLN A 477 39.40 5.75 25.74
C GLN A 477 40.57 6.66 25.34
N SER A 478 40.85 7.69 26.14
CA SER A 478 42.09 8.43 25.99
C SER A 478 43.24 7.41 26.03
N PRO A 479 44.22 7.49 25.11
CA PRO A 479 45.40 6.62 25.20
C PRO A 479 45.97 6.81 26.59
N ALA A 480 46.01 5.73 27.37
CA ALA A 480 46.62 5.71 28.68
C ALA A 480 48.02 6.33 28.52
N HIS A 481 48.31 7.35 29.33
CA HIS A 481 49.64 7.91 29.44
C HIS A 481 50.62 6.74 29.65
N SER A 482 51.39 6.43 28.60
CA SER A 482 52.59 5.63 28.71
C SER A 482 53.63 6.55 29.35
N ASP A 483 53.73 6.49 30.68
CA ASP A 483 54.89 6.98 31.42
C ASP A 483 56.15 6.17 31.08
#